data_AF-A0A7S3PKD2-F1
#
_entry.id   AF-A0A7S3PKD2-F1
#
_cell.length_a   1.000
_cell.length_b   1.000
_cell.length_c   1.000
_cell.angle_alpha   90.00
_cell.angle_beta   90.00
_cell.angle_gamma   90.00
#
_symmetry.space_group_name_H-M   'P 1'
#
loop_
_entity.id
_entity.type
_entity.pdbx_description
1 polymer ?
#
loop_
_entity_poly.entity_id
_entity_poly.type
_entity_poly.pdbx_seq_one_letter_code
_entity_poly.pdbx_strand_id
1 'polypeptide(L)'
;MMEVSRALAKQVSVNFLPYLRQDNEFGCISQRGNESVADADCGIVEVSLHEISYLLRLENFGIFASICLYDSKFKVFLDTYLCNKQRPWEYNVTGVTDIEGKAENLFRFVFTIIYRLLFDKSRIQNIPNICSLIFDEKVLDGAKLIDLCVLYGQQQKKVKQVVETLLREEPKFRDQLSRKWITAIKAFESGEILGLELFATFTSFVNVVGIEETANLIWPAFTASVSHGEIVPFWSFHDSIFSESNTRKAGDRNELELRFAVNGVLDLLHIGLLKSYWQNLEKNTHIDNVFITKL
;
A
#
# COMPACT_ATOMS: atom_id res chain seq x y z
N MET A 1 -6.23 25.26 -18.28
CA MET A 1 -7.10 24.23 -17.66
C MET A 1 -6.78 24.04 -16.18
N MET A 2 -5.52 23.76 -15.80
CA MET A 2 -5.14 23.59 -14.38
C MET A 2 -5.46 24.80 -13.47
N GLU A 3 -5.31 26.04 -13.94
CA GLU A 3 -5.66 27.23 -13.14
C GLU A 3 -7.17 27.34 -12.87
N VAL A 4 -8.00 26.97 -13.85
CA VAL A 4 -9.46 26.92 -13.70
C VAL A 4 -9.83 25.84 -12.68
N SER A 5 -9.21 24.66 -12.75
CA SER A 5 -9.38 23.59 -11.76
C SER A 5 -9.00 24.05 -10.34
N ARG A 6 -7.87 24.75 -10.17
CA ARG A 6 -7.47 25.32 -8.87
C ARG A 6 -8.46 26.37 -8.37
N ALA A 7 -9.02 27.19 -9.25
CA ALA A 7 -10.05 28.16 -8.88
C ALA A 7 -11.35 27.47 -8.47
N LEU A 8 -11.76 26.41 -9.17
CA LEU A 8 -12.94 25.61 -8.85
C LEU A 8 -12.82 24.92 -7.48
N ALA A 9 -11.63 24.39 -7.14
CA ALA A 9 -11.37 23.83 -5.82
C ALA A 9 -11.57 24.85 -4.69
N LYS A 10 -11.30 26.14 -4.93
CA LYS A 10 -11.51 27.21 -3.93
C LYS A 10 -12.98 27.60 -3.75
N GLN A 11 -13.85 27.27 -4.71
CA GLN A 11 -15.28 27.61 -4.62
C GLN A 11 -16.07 26.65 -3.73
N VAL A 12 -15.56 25.43 -3.55
CA VAL A 12 -16.19 24.40 -2.72
C VAL A 12 -15.29 24.12 -1.53
N SER A 13 -15.67 24.62 -0.36
CA SER A 13 -14.92 24.36 0.87
C SER A 13 -15.35 23.02 1.46
N VAL A 14 -14.47 22.02 1.38
CA VAL A 14 -14.59 20.76 2.10
C VAL A 14 -13.66 20.80 3.31
N ASN A 15 -14.16 20.40 4.48
CA ASN A 15 -13.41 20.52 5.75
C ASN A 15 -12.88 19.16 6.19
N PHE A 16 -11.96 18.61 5.41
CA PHE A 16 -11.23 17.41 5.81
C PHE A 16 -10.39 17.67 7.05
N LEU A 17 -10.47 16.75 8.01
CA LEU A 17 -9.61 16.67 9.18
C LEU A 17 -8.58 15.56 8.97
N PRO A 18 -7.35 15.67 9.52
CA PRO A 18 -6.43 14.55 9.55
C PRO A 18 -7.06 13.33 10.24
N TYR A 19 -6.86 12.14 9.69
CA TYR A 19 -7.36 10.91 10.28
C TYR A 19 -6.41 10.45 11.41
N LEU A 20 -6.96 10.29 12.60
CA LEU A 20 -6.22 9.77 13.75
C LEU A 20 -6.39 8.26 13.84
N ARG A 21 -5.32 7.57 14.27
CA ARG A 21 -5.39 6.15 14.59
C ARG A 21 -6.47 5.96 15.67
N GLN A 22 -7.24 4.91 15.50
CA GLN A 22 -8.28 4.55 16.43
C GLN A 22 -7.69 3.43 17.28
N ASP A 23 -7.36 3.73 18.54
CA ASP A 23 -6.58 2.80 19.40
C ASP A 23 -7.46 1.71 20.04
N ASN A 24 -8.75 1.72 19.76
CA ASN A 24 -9.67 0.67 20.17
C ASN A 24 -10.72 0.38 19.06
N GLU A 25 -11.44 -0.72 19.24
CA GLU A 25 -12.57 -1.19 18.44
C GLU A 25 -13.69 -0.12 18.29
N PHE A 26 -13.65 0.91 19.12
CA PHE A 26 -14.63 1.98 19.22
C PHE A 26 -14.22 3.28 18.55
N GLY A 27 -13.16 3.29 17.74
CA GLY A 27 -12.80 4.56 17.10
C GLY A 27 -12.25 5.61 18.07
N CYS A 28 -11.71 5.23 19.24
CA CYS A 28 -11.33 6.17 20.29
C CYS A 28 -9.94 5.87 20.84
N ILE A 29 -9.14 6.90 21.10
CA ILE A 29 -7.92 6.83 21.91
C ILE A 29 -8.34 6.71 23.39
N SER A 30 -8.96 5.58 23.76
CA SER A 30 -9.34 5.33 25.15
C SER A 30 -8.32 4.44 25.84
N GLN A 31 -7.11 4.95 26.08
CA GLN A 31 -6.28 4.43 27.17
C GLN A 31 -5.66 5.57 27.98
N ARG A 32 -6.51 6.15 28.85
CA ARG A 32 -6.29 6.40 30.30
C ARG A 32 -7.11 7.61 30.75
N GLY A 33 -8.34 7.36 31.20
CA GLY A 33 -8.98 8.17 32.24
C GLY A 33 -9.75 9.44 31.85
N ASN A 34 -9.93 9.79 30.57
CA ASN A 34 -10.72 10.95 30.17
C ASN A 34 -11.79 10.58 29.13
N GLU A 35 -13.06 10.59 29.54
CA GLU A 35 -14.24 10.39 28.67
C GLU A 35 -14.33 11.42 27.53
N SER A 36 -13.69 12.60 27.66
CA SER A 36 -13.75 13.67 26.66
C SER A 36 -13.00 13.38 25.36
N VAL A 37 -12.11 12.39 25.31
CA VAL A 37 -11.30 12.08 24.12
C VAL A 37 -12.04 11.15 23.16
N ALA A 38 -12.88 10.26 23.69
CA ALA A 38 -13.68 9.32 22.89
C ALA A 38 -14.71 10.04 21.99
N ASP A 39 -15.38 11.07 22.51
CA ASP A 39 -16.33 11.88 21.73
C ASP A 39 -15.66 12.63 20.57
N ALA A 40 -14.39 13.03 20.73
CA ALA A 40 -13.64 13.75 19.71
C ALA A 40 -13.28 12.85 18.52
N ASP A 41 -12.93 11.59 18.76
CA ASP A 41 -12.45 10.66 17.73
C ASP A 41 -13.61 10.04 16.91
N CYS A 42 -14.74 9.71 17.56
CA CYS A 42 -15.98 9.38 16.84
C CYS A 42 -16.41 10.53 15.92
N GLY A 43 -16.18 11.77 16.36
CA GLY A 43 -16.37 12.97 15.53
C GLY A 43 -15.52 12.98 14.27
N ILE A 44 -14.27 12.50 14.29
CA ILE A 44 -13.40 12.50 13.11
C ILE A 44 -13.92 11.55 12.03
N VAL A 45 -14.33 10.33 12.41
CA VAL A 45 -14.89 9.35 11.46
C VAL A 45 -16.18 9.89 10.84
N GLU A 46 -17.08 10.47 11.65
CA GLU A 46 -18.34 11.03 11.19
C GLU A 46 -18.16 12.24 10.28
N VAL A 47 -17.30 13.19 10.66
CA VAL A 47 -16.97 14.35 9.84
C VAL A 47 -16.33 13.89 8.53
N SER A 48 -15.34 12.98 8.59
CA SER A 48 -14.71 12.44 7.39
C SER A 48 -15.72 11.73 6.48
N LEU A 49 -16.61 10.93 7.06
CA LEU A 49 -17.65 10.25 6.30
C LEU A 49 -18.62 11.25 5.66
N HIS A 50 -19.03 12.30 6.36
CA HIS A 50 -19.87 13.36 5.83
C HIS A 50 -19.20 14.07 4.64
N GLU A 51 -17.95 14.53 4.82
CA GLU A 51 -17.21 15.26 3.80
C GLU A 51 -16.93 14.40 2.56
N ILE A 52 -16.54 13.13 2.74
CA ILE A 52 -16.36 12.20 1.63
C ILE A 52 -17.69 11.90 0.92
N SER A 53 -18.76 11.70 1.68
CA SER A 53 -20.09 11.45 1.09
C SER A 53 -20.57 12.65 0.27
N TYR A 54 -20.28 13.87 0.72
CA TYR A 54 -20.51 15.08 -0.05
C TYR A 54 -19.67 15.10 -1.32
N LEU A 55 -18.35 14.86 -1.21
CA LEU A 55 -17.43 14.83 -2.34
C LEU A 55 -17.86 13.81 -3.41
N LEU A 56 -18.27 12.61 -3.01
CA LEU A 56 -18.74 11.56 -3.91
C LEU A 56 -20.08 11.88 -4.59
N ARG A 57 -20.91 12.76 -4.01
CA ARG A 57 -22.18 13.22 -4.59
C ARG A 57 -22.02 14.35 -5.61
N LEU A 58 -20.83 14.95 -5.73
CA LEU A 58 -20.59 15.98 -6.74
C LEU A 58 -20.74 15.39 -8.15
N GLU A 59 -21.70 15.88 -8.91
CA GLU A 59 -21.97 15.42 -10.28
C GLU A 59 -20.88 15.89 -11.26
N ASN A 60 -20.37 17.11 -11.07
CA ASN A 60 -19.31 17.67 -11.91
C ASN A 60 -17.96 17.06 -11.55
N PHE A 61 -17.47 16.16 -12.41
CA PHE A 61 -16.16 15.52 -12.24
C PHE A 61 -15.00 16.51 -12.20
N GLY A 62 -15.06 17.60 -12.96
CA GLY A 62 -14.03 18.64 -12.94
C GLY A 62 -13.87 19.26 -11.55
N ILE A 63 -14.97 19.56 -10.86
CA ILE A 63 -14.95 20.06 -9.47
C ILE A 63 -14.45 18.98 -8.52
N PHE A 64 -15.02 17.77 -8.59
CA PHE A 64 -14.60 16.62 -7.77
C PHE A 64 -13.08 16.34 -7.88
N ALA A 65 -12.56 16.23 -9.10
CA ALA A 65 -11.16 15.97 -9.34
C ALA A 65 -10.27 17.14 -8.90
N SER A 66 -10.75 18.39 -9.05
CA SER A 66 -10.01 19.56 -8.58
C SER A 66 -9.82 19.56 -7.07
N ILE A 67 -10.84 19.19 -6.30
CA ILE A 67 -10.72 19.03 -4.83
C ILE A 67 -9.70 17.93 -4.53
N CYS A 68 -9.83 16.75 -5.14
CA CYS A 68 -8.91 15.62 -4.90
C CYS A 68 -7.44 15.96 -5.21
N LEU A 69 -7.18 16.71 -6.29
CA LEU A 69 -5.82 17.04 -6.73
C LEU A 69 -5.20 18.19 -5.93
N TYR A 70 -5.97 19.24 -5.64
CA TYR A 70 -5.43 20.52 -5.21
C TYR A 70 -5.79 20.91 -3.77
N ASP A 71 -6.78 20.27 -3.14
CA ASP A 71 -7.09 20.54 -1.73
C ASP A 71 -6.05 19.88 -0.82
N SER A 72 -5.28 20.71 -0.10
CA SER A 72 -4.25 20.25 0.82
C SER A 72 -4.84 19.48 2.01
N LYS A 73 -6.04 19.82 2.49
CA LYS A 73 -6.68 19.13 3.60
C LYS A 73 -7.09 17.73 3.20
N PHE A 74 -7.62 17.57 1.98
CA PHE A 74 -7.93 16.24 1.44
C PHE A 74 -6.68 15.36 1.37
N LYS A 75 -5.56 15.90 0.88
CA LYS A 75 -4.29 15.17 0.80
C LYS A 75 -3.78 14.77 2.19
N VAL A 76 -3.78 15.70 3.16
CA VAL A 76 -3.40 15.37 4.54
C VAL A 76 -4.31 14.30 5.14
N PHE A 77 -5.62 14.39 4.92
CA PHE A 77 -6.56 13.35 5.34
C PHE A 77 -6.23 12.00 4.70
N LEU A 78 -6.01 11.95 3.39
CA LEU A 78 -5.71 10.69 2.68
C LEU A 78 -4.40 10.07 3.17
N ASP A 79 -3.35 10.88 3.35
CA ASP A 79 -2.04 10.45 3.85
C ASP A 79 -2.17 9.85 5.25
N THR A 80 -2.81 10.57 6.16
CA THR A 80 -3.01 10.12 7.55
C THR A 80 -3.96 8.95 7.64
N TYR A 81 -5.00 8.88 6.78
CA TYR A 81 -5.92 7.76 6.72
C TYR A 81 -5.20 6.48 6.30
N LEU A 82 -4.49 6.52 5.16
CA LEU A 82 -3.78 5.35 4.65
C LEU A 82 -2.68 4.91 5.62
N CYS A 83 -1.97 5.83 6.26
CA CYS A 83 -0.92 5.48 7.22
C CYS A 83 -1.47 4.91 8.54
N ASN A 84 -2.51 5.53 9.10
CA ASN A 84 -3.00 5.19 10.45
C ASN A 84 -4.14 4.17 10.48
N LYS A 85 -4.75 3.84 9.33
CA LYS A 85 -5.82 2.84 9.30
C LYS A 85 -5.28 1.47 9.70
N GLN A 86 -5.92 0.86 10.68
CA GLN A 86 -5.55 -0.45 11.20
C GLN A 86 -5.46 -1.52 10.10
N ARG A 87 -4.39 -2.32 10.14
CA ARG A 87 -4.08 -3.38 9.16
C ARG A 87 -4.69 -4.72 9.56
N PRO A 88 -4.97 -5.62 8.59
CA PRO A 88 -5.55 -6.95 8.88
C PRO A 88 -4.76 -7.85 9.84
N TRP A 89 -3.45 -7.66 9.97
CA TRP A 89 -2.61 -8.45 10.89
C TRP A 89 -2.43 -7.79 12.26
N GLU A 90 -2.95 -6.58 12.46
CA GLU A 90 -2.95 -5.92 13.77
C GLU A 90 -4.14 -6.40 14.65
N TYR A 91 -5.02 -7.24 14.11
CA TYR A 91 -6.16 -7.81 14.83
C TYR A 91 -5.70 -8.94 15.76
N ASN A 92 -5.38 -8.59 17.00
CA ASN A 92 -5.33 -9.53 18.13
C ASN A 92 -6.52 -9.37 19.10
N VAL A 93 -7.53 -8.55 18.75
CA VAL A 93 -8.62 -8.25 19.67
C VAL A 93 -9.97 -8.45 18.97
N THR A 94 -10.70 -9.43 19.48
CA THR A 94 -12.09 -9.74 19.14
C THR A 94 -13.01 -8.76 19.86
N GLY A 95 -13.70 -7.87 19.14
CA GLY A 95 -14.82 -7.16 19.74
C GLY A 95 -15.46 -6.04 18.92
N VAL A 96 -16.80 -6.08 18.98
CA VAL A 96 -17.80 -5.00 18.87
C VAL A 96 -18.13 -4.39 17.49
N THR A 97 -19.45 -4.41 17.22
CA THR A 97 -20.08 -4.43 15.90
C THR A 97 -20.76 -3.13 15.44
N ASP A 98 -20.73 -2.04 16.22
CA ASP A 98 -21.57 -0.84 15.94
C ASP A 98 -20.82 0.34 15.28
N ILE A 99 -19.51 0.48 15.52
CA ILE A 99 -18.65 1.43 14.78
C ILE A 99 -18.16 0.80 13.47
N GLU A 100 -18.26 -0.53 13.35
CA GLU A 100 -18.01 -1.26 12.11
C GLU A 100 -18.75 -0.63 10.94
N GLY A 101 -20.03 -0.26 11.07
CA GLY A 101 -20.80 0.31 9.96
C GLY A 101 -20.24 1.64 9.42
N LYS A 102 -19.93 2.60 10.28
CA LYS A 102 -19.42 3.92 9.85
C LYS A 102 -17.96 3.85 9.39
N ALA A 103 -17.11 3.14 10.14
CA ALA A 103 -15.71 2.98 9.78
C ALA A 103 -15.54 2.14 8.50
N GLU A 104 -16.37 1.12 8.29
CA GLU A 104 -16.42 0.35 7.05
C GLU A 104 -16.93 1.19 5.88
N ASN A 105 -17.98 2.00 6.08
CA ASN A 105 -18.43 2.93 5.05
C ASN A 105 -17.34 3.93 4.67
N LEU A 106 -16.64 4.49 5.66
CA LEU A 106 -15.50 5.38 5.43
C LEU A 106 -14.41 4.66 4.64
N PHE A 107 -14.06 3.45 5.03
CA PHE A 107 -13.11 2.59 4.33
C PHE A 107 -13.48 2.38 2.87
N ARG A 108 -14.74 2.00 2.60
CA ARG A 108 -15.26 1.83 1.23
C ARG A 108 -15.24 3.15 0.45
N PHE A 109 -15.57 4.26 1.07
CA PHE A 109 -15.68 5.54 0.38
C PHE A 109 -14.34 6.17 0.06
N VAL A 110 -13.32 6.03 0.93
CA VAL A 110 -11.94 6.44 0.62
C VAL A 110 -11.45 5.76 -0.65
N PHE A 111 -11.62 4.44 -0.74
CA PHE A 111 -11.27 3.72 -1.97
C PHE A 111 -12.12 4.14 -3.17
N THR A 112 -13.41 4.41 -2.95
CA THR A 112 -14.31 4.87 -4.01
C THR A 112 -13.88 6.21 -4.59
N ILE A 113 -13.35 7.14 -3.79
CA ILE A 113 -12.78 8.40 -4.29
C ILE A 113 -11.63 8.13 -5.25
N ILE A 114 -10.67 7.29 -4.84
CA ILE A 114 -9.50 6.95 -5.65
C ILE A 114 -9.92 6.26 -6.95
N TYR A 115 -10.83 5.29 -6.83
CA TYR A 115 -11.38 4.57 -7.98
C TYR A 115 -12.10 5.51 -8.94
N ARG A 116 -12.94 6.42 -8.42
CA ARG A 116 -13.67 7.40 -9.24
C ARG A 116 -12.70 8.35 -9.94
N LEU A 117 -11.68 8.84 -9.25
CA LEU A 117 -10.67 9.73 -9.83
C LEU A 117 -10.01 9.11 -11.08
N LEU A 118 -9.81 7.80 -11.07
CA LEU A 118 -9.21 7.06 -12.18
C LEU A 118 -10.21 6.59 -13.24
N PHE A 119 -11.41 6.16 -12.87
CA PHE A 119 -12.29 5.40 -13.77
C PHE A 119 -13.64 6.06 -14.08
N ASP A 120 -13.89 7.28 -13.61
CA ASP A 120 -15.09 8.03 -14.02
C ASP A 120 -15.07 8.25 -15.54
N LYS A 121 -16.16 7.92 -16.23
CA LYS A 121 -16.25 8.04 -17.70
C LYS A 121 -16.07 9.48 -18.17
N SER A 122 -16.48 10.45 -17.35
CA SER A 122 -16.33 11.87 -17.64
C SER A 122 -14.88 12.37 -17.49
N ARG A 123 -13.97 11.55 -16.93
CA ARG A 123 -12.53 11.87 -16.78
C ARG A 123 -11.89 12.22 -18.11
N ILE A 124 -12.13 11.42 -19.16
CA ILE A 124 -11.43 11.54 -20.45
C ILE A 124 -11.63 12.94 -21.06
N GLN A 125 -12.82 13.50 -20.90
CA GLN A 125 -13.17 14.81 -21.44
C GLN A 125 -12.61 15.97 -20.59
N ASN A 126 -12.41 15.74 -19.29
CA ASN A 126 -12.06 16.80 -18.35
C ASN A 126 -10.55 16.84 -18.05
N ILE A 127 -9.89 15.68 -17.89
CA ILE A 127 -8.50 15.57 -17.44
C ILE A 127 -7.86 14.30 -18.05
N PRO A 128 -7.32 14.37 -19.29
CA PRO A 128 -6.80 13.20 -20.00
C PRO A 128 -5.57 12.56 -19.32
N ASN A 129 -4.72 13.35 -18.64
CA ASN A 129 -3.48 12.89 -17.99
C ASN A 129 -3.60 12.78 -16.47
N ILE A 130 -4.73 12.28 -15.96
CA ILE A 130 -5.00 12.27 -14.51
C ILE A 130 -3.92 11.53 -13.70
N CYS A 131 -3.36 10.43 -14.21
CA CYS A 131 -2.37 9.62 -13.49
C CYS A 131 -1.08 10.41 -13.23
N SER A 132 -0.66 11.22 -14.21
CA SER A 132 0.50 12.10 -14.05
C SER A 132 0.22 13.22 -13.05
N LEU A 133 -0.99 13.80 -13.08
CA LEU A 133 -1.40 14.80 -12.09
C LEU A 133 -1.53 14.24 -10.68
N ILE A 134 -2.05 13.02 -10.53
CA ILE A 134 -2.12 12.31 -9.24
C ILE A 134 -0.72 12.18 -8.64
N PHE A 135 0.27 11.84 -9.47
CA PHE A 135 1.67 11.73 -9.04
C PHE A 135 2.28 13.10 -8.73
N ASP A 136 2.21 14.05 -9.67
CA ASP A 136 2.87 15.35 -9.56
C ASP A 136 2.29 16.19 -8.41
N GLU A 137 0.98 16.12 -8.17
CA GLU A 137 0.30 16.80 -7.05
C GLU A 137 0.34 15.99 -5.74
N LYS A 138 1.04 14.86 -5.73
CA LYS A 138 1.26 13.96 -4.57
C LYS A 138 -0.02 13.45 -3.92
N VAL A 139 -1.05 13.21 -4.72
CA VAL A 139 -2.28 12.55 -4.23
C VAL A 139 -2.01 11.09 -3.93
N LEU A 140 -1.28 10.41 -4.81
CA LEU A 140 -0.75 9.06 -4.57
C LEU A 140 0.75 9.04 -4.86
N ASP A 141 1.46 8.23 -4.08
CA ASP A 141 2.90 7.97 -4.22
C ASP A 141 3.16 6.47 -4.02
N GLY A 142 4.41 6.04 -4.16
CA GLY A 142 4.76 4.62 -4.02
C GLY A 142 4.39 4.01 -2.65
N ALA A 143 4.48 4.78 -1.56
CA ALA A 143 4.11 4.28 -0.23
C ALA A 143 2.58 4.10 -0.12
N LYS A 144 1.81 5.09 -0.59
CA LYS A 144 0.36 5.01 -0.62
C LYS A 144 -0.15 3.86 -1.49
N LEU A 145 0.54 3.52 -2.59
CA LEU A 145 0.18 2.34 -3.38
C LEU A 145 0.36 1.04 -2.61
N ILE A 146 1.44 0.92 -1.83
CA ILE A 146 1.65 -0.23 -0.95
C ILE A 146 0.53 -0.28 0.11
N ASP A 147 0.21 0.85 0.73
CA ASP A 147 -0.87 0.93 1.72
C ASP A 147 -2.23 0.56 1.13
N LEU A 148 -2.52 0.96 -0.12
CA LEU A 148 -3.74 0.55 -0.82
C LEU A 148 -3.78 -0.96 -1.06
N CYS A 149 -2.66 -1.57 -1.48
CA CYS A 149 -2.57 -3.01 -1.64
C CYS A 149 -2.80 -3.74 -0.31
N VAL A 150 -2.21 -3.23 0.76
CA VAL A 150 -2.34 -3.79 2.11
C VAL A 150 -3.77 -3.70 2.64
N LEU A 151 -4.36 -2.51 2.58
CA LEU A 151 -5.67 -2.24 3.15
C LEU A 151 -6.78 -2.89 2.34
N TYR A 152 -6.73 -2.72 1.01
CA TYR A 152 -7.83 -3.09 0.13
C TYR A 152 -7.57 -4.35 -0.68
N GLY A 153 -6.39 -4.96 -0.61
CA GLY A 153 -5.99 -6.08 -1.46
C GLY A 153 -6.91 -7.29 -1.39
N GLN A 154 -7.62 -7.50 -0.27
CA GLN A 154 -8.66 -8.53 -0.17
C GLN A 154 -9.84 -8.30 -1.15
N GLN A 155 -10.12 -7.05 -1.52
CA GLN A 155 -11.13 -6.65 -2.53
C GLN A 155 -10.53 -6.66 -3.96
N GLN A 156 -9.81 -7.75 -4.25
CA GLN A 156 -8.75 -7.91 -5.26
C GLN A 156 -8.93 -7.17 -6.60
N LYS A 157 -10.09 -7.32 -7.26
CA LYS A 157 -10.22 -6.90 -8.68
C LYS A 157 -10.08 -5.40 -8.90
N LYS A 158 -10.71 -4.58 -8.06
CA LYS A 158 -10.70 -3.12 -8.26
C LYS A 158 -9.38 -2.49 -7.86
N VAL A 159 -8.77 -2.96 -6.77
CA VAL A 159 -7.47 -2.46 -6.31
C VAL A 159 -6.39 -2.80 -7.32
N LYS A 160 -6.40 -4.04 -7.83
CA LYS A 160 -5.53 -4.46 -8.93
C LYS A 160 -5.67 -3.53 -10.13
N GLN A 161 -6.90 -3.27 -10.55
CA GLN A 161 -7.16 -2.36 -11.67
C GLN A 161 -6.62 -0.94 -11.42
N VAL A 162 -6.80 -0.38 -10.22
CA VAL A 162 -6.25 0.93 -9.80
C VAL A 162 -4.73 0.92 -9.91
N VAL A 163 -4.07 -0.04 -9.28
CA VAL A 163 -2.61 -0.10 -9.19
C VAL A 163 -1.99 -0.37 -10.57
N GLU A 164 -2.50 -1.35 -11.32
CA GLU A 164 -2.02 -1.62 -12.69
C GLU A 164 -2.18 -0.43 -13.62
N THR A 165 -3.29 0.31 -13.51
CA THR A 165 -3.51 1.52 -14.30
C THR A 165 -2.48 2.60 -13.96
N LEU A 166 -2.22 2.85 -12.67
CA LEU A 166 -1.22 3.82 -12.25
C LEU A 166 0.19 3.43 -12.69
N LEU A 167 0.58 2.16 -12.54
CA LEU A 167 1.90 1.66 -12.96
C LEU A 167 2.10 1.66 -14.48
N ARG A 168 1.00 1.52 -15.25
CA ARG A 168 1.04 1.55 -16.71
C ARG A 168 1.05 2.97 -17.26
N GLU A 169 0.20 3.85 -16.72
CA GLU A 169 0.00 5.20 -17.24
C GLU A 169 1.01 6.21 -16.70
N GLU A 170 1.61 5.96 -15.54
CA GLU A 170 2.62 6.86 -14.94
C GLU A 170 3.84 6.04 -14.43
N PRO A 171 4.86 5.83 -15.29
CA PRO A 171 6.03 5.01 -14.98
C PRO A 171 6.80 5.45 -13.74
N LYS A 172 6.73 6.73 -13.33
CA LYS A 172 7.42 7.22 -12.12
C LYS A 172 6.96 6.49 -10.84
N PHE A 173 5.76 5.91 -10.83
CA PHE A 173 5.32 5.06 -9.71
C PHE A 173 6.20 3.80 -9.57
N ARG A 174 6.61 3.19 -10.68
CA ARG A 174 7.49 2.00 -10.67
C ARG A 174 8.84 2.35 -10.04
N ASP A 175 9.42 3.49 -10.41
CA ASP A 175 10.69 3.97 -9.85
C ASP A 175 10.58 4.25 -8.34
N GLN A 176 9.47 4.87 -7.90
CA GLN A 176 9.24 5.10 -6.48
C GLN A 176 9.06 3.78 -5.70
N LEU A 177 8.28 2.84 -6.23
CA LEU A 177 8.06 1.54 -5.59
C LEU A 177 9.35 0.75 -5.47
N SER A 178 10.16 0.71 -6.52
CA SER A 178 11.46 0.02 -6.48
C SER A 178 12.35 0.58 -5.35
N ARG A 179 12.48 1.91 -5.25
CA ARG A 179 13.20 2.57 -4.15
C ARG A 179 12.60 2.31 -2.77
N LYS A 180 11.28 2.26 -2.66
CA LYS A 180 10.59 1.98 -1.40
C LYS A 180 10.83 0.54 -0.93
N TRP A 181 10.80 -0.44 -1.84
CA TRP A 181 11.15 -1.82 -1.51
C TRP A 181 12.61 -1.96 -1.07
N ILE A 182 13.56 -1.27 -1.72
CA ILE A 182 14.96 -1.22 -1.23
C ILE A 182 15.00 -0.72 0.21
N THR A 183 14.34 0.40 0.47
CA THR A 183 14.34 1.02 1.80
C THR A 183 13.73 0.09 2.85
N ALA A 184 12.62 -0.57 2.51
CA ALA A 184 11.96 -1.52 3.40
C ALA A 184 12.83 -2.75 3.72
N ILE A 185 13.56 -3.27 2.72
CA ILE A 185 14.51 -4.37 2.92
C ILE A 185 15.66 -3.92 3.83
N LYS A 186 16.25 -2.74 3.61
CA LYS A 186 17.33 -2.21 4.47
C LYS A 186 16.87 -1.93 5.92
N ALA A 187 15.67 -1.39 6.08
CA ALA A 187 15.06 -1.17 7.40
C ALA A 187 14.81 -2.51 8.11
N PHE A 188 14.41 -3.54 7.38
CA PHE A 188 14.30 -4.88 7.92
C PHE A 188 15.67 -5.47 8.34
N GLU A 189 16.71 -5.35 7.51
CA GLU A 189 18.07 -5.83 7.81
C GLU A 189 18.69 -5.15 9.05
N SER A 190 18.34 -3.89 9.30
CA SER A 190 18.75 -3.14 10.48
C SER A 190 17.87 -3.39 11.72
N GLY A 191 16.80 -4.17 11.58
CA GLY A 191 15.86 -4.47 12.67
C GLY A 191 14.87 -3.34 12.98
N GLU A 192 14.74 -2.34 12.12
CA GLU A 192 13.80 -1.21 12.26
C GLU A 192 12.35 -1.61 11.94
N ILE A 193 12.15 -2.64 11.11
CA ILE A 193 10.84 -3.18 10.74
C ILE A 193 10.77 -4.65 11.13
N LEU A 194 9.62 -5.08 11.67
CA LEU A 194 9.38 -6.48 11.99
C LEU A 194 9.20 -7.31 10.71
N GLY A 195 9.83 -8.49 10.65
CA GLY A 195 9.74 -9.37 9.49
C GLY A 195 8.31 -9.75 9.11
N LEU A 196 7.41 -9.87 10.08
CA LEU A 196 5.98 -10.14 9.86
C LEU A 196 5.28 -9.00 9.11
N GLU A 197 5.58 -7.74 9.45
CA GLU A 197 4.98 -6.57 8.80
C GLU A 197 5.46 -6.44 7.36
N LEU A 198 6.78 -6.61 7.14
CA LEU A 198 7.35 -6.62 5.80
C LEU A 198 6.74 -7.75 4.95
N PHE A 199 6.61 -8.94 5.53
CA PHE A 199 6.04 -10.10 4.86
C PHE A 199 4.57 -9.88 4.47
N ALA A 200 3.71 -9.46 5.41
CA ALA A 200 2.29 -9.24 5.15
C ALA A 200 2.06 -8.13 4.10
N THR A 201 2.90 -7.09 4.16
CA THR A 201 2.93 -6.00 3.18
C THR A 201 3.29 -6.52 1.79
N PHE A 202 4.35 -7.32 1.72
CA PHE A 202 4.84 -7.93 0.50
C PHE A 202 3.80 -8.87 -0.14
N THR A 203 3.21 -9.77 0.65
CA THR A 203 2.16 -10.69 0.17
C THR A 203 0.95 -9.94 -0.37
N SER A 204 0.49 -8.91 0.34
CA SER A 204 -0.63 -8.07 -0.12
C SER A 204 -0.32 -7.40 -1.45
N PHE A 205 0.91 -6.89 -1.62
CA PHE A 205 1.34 -6.29 -2.87
C PHE A 205 1.40 -7.30 -4.02
N VAL A 206 2.01 -8.48 -3.81
CA VAL A 206 2.06 -9.56 -4.82
C VAL A 206 0.67 -10.01 -5.23
N ASN A 207 -0.26 -10.14 -4.29
CA ASN A 207 -1.64 -10.54 -4.58
C ASN A 207 -2.36 -9.54 -5.50
N VAL A 208 -2.03 -8.26 -5.39
CA VAL A 208 -2.63 -7.19 -6.20
C VAL A 208 -1.91 -7.05 -7.54
N VAL A 209 -0.59 -6.91 -7.52
CA VAL A 209 0.23 -6.55 -8.69
C VAL A 209 0.62 -7.76 -9.52
N GLY A 210 0.60 -8.95 -8.92
CA GLY A 210 1.08 -10.17 -9.54
C GLY A 210 2.59 -10.33 -9.35
N ILE A 211 3.03 -11.58 -9.39
CA ILE A 211 4.39 -11.92 -9.01
C ILE A 211 5.45 -11.47 -10.01
N GLU A 212 5.18 -11.58 -11.31
CA GLU A 212 6.13 -11.22 -12.35
C GLU A 212 6.47 -9.73 -12.30
N GLU A 213 5.44 -8.89 -12.20
CA GLU A 213 5.59 -7.45 -12.08
C GLU A 213 6.26 -7.07 -10.75
N THR A 214 5.91 -7.74 -9.65
CA THR A 214 6.58 -7.52 -8.36
C THR A 214 8.07 -7.88 -8.43
N ALA A 215 8.41 -9.01 -9.07
CA ALA A 215 9.80 -9.42 -9.28
C ALA A 215 10.54 -8.38 -10.13
N ASN A 216 9.94 -7.85 -11.19
CA ASN A 216 10.56 -6.82 -12.03
C ASN A 216 10.83 -5.51 -11.26
N LEU A 217 9.98 -5.16 -10.29
CA LEU A 217 10.18 -3.97 -9.45
C LEU A 217 11.30 -4.13 -8.42
N ILE A 218 11.47 -5.34 -7.88
CA ILE A 218 12.36 -5.61 -6.74
C ILE A 218 13.69 -6.22 -7.18
N TRP A 219 13.74 -6.91 -8.32
CA TRP A 219 14.94 -7.58 -8.77
C TRP A 219 16.12 -6.64 -9.02
N PRO A 220 15.97 -5.48 -9.70
CA PRO A 220 17.08 -4.54 -9.89
C PRO A 220 17.64 -4.01 -8.57
N ALA A 221 16.75 -3.82 -7.60
CA ALA A 221 17.06 -3.42 -6.24
C ALA A 221 17.86 -4.49 -5.49
N PHE A 222 17.40 -5.74 -5.59
CA PHE A 222 18.07 -6.89 -5.00
C PHE A 222 19.46 -7.09 -5.62
N THR A 223 19.58 -7.13 -6.95
CA THR A 223 20.88 -7.32 -7.62
C THR A 223 21.88 -6.21 -7.32
N ALA A 224 21.41 -4.95 -7.21
CA ALA A 224 22.25 -3.85 -6.78
C ALA A 224 22.81 -4.10 -5.37
N SER A 225 21.97 -4.48 -4.39
CA SER A 225 22.45 -4.79 -3.05
C SER A 225 23.37 -6.03 -3.01
N VAL A 226 23.14 -7.07 -3.84
CA VAL A 226 24.07 -8.23 -3.95
C VAL A 226 25.44 -7.75 -4.41
N SER A 227 25.47 -6.93 -5.47
CA SER A 227 26.71 -6.47 -6.10
C SER A 227 27.59 -5.60 -5.19
N HIS A 228 26.99 -4.95 -4.18
CA HIS A 228 27.71 -4.17 -3.17
C HIS A 228 28.13 -5.00 -1.94
N GLY A 229 27.91 -6.32 -1.96
CA GLY A 229 28.20 -7.20 -0.82
C GLY A 229 27.23 -7.04 0.36
N GLU A 230 26.10 -6.35 0.15
CA GLU A 230 25.11 -6.08 1.19
C GLU A 230 24.18 -7.28 1.45
N ILE A 231 24.06 -8.26 0.53
CA ILE A 231 23.13 -9.41 0.61
C ILE A 231 23.84 -10.69 1.07
N VAL A 232 24.42 -10.62 2.26
CA VAL A 232 24.57 -11.78 3.14
C VAL A 232 23.32 -11.94 4.05
N PRO A 233 22.58 -10.88 4.46
CA PRO A 233 21.44 -11.00 5.38
C PRO A 233 20.17 -11.63 4.80
N PHE A 234 19.81 -11.47 3.52
CA PHE A 234 18.54 -12.04 3.01
C PHE A 234 18.53 -13.58 3.06
N TRP A 235 19.59 -14.24 2.61
CA TRP A 235 19.72 -15.70 2.70
C TRP A 235 19.92 -16.16 4.14
N SER A 236 20.66 -15.40 4.95
CA SER A 236 20.79 -15.65 6.38
C SER A 236 19.45 -15.49 7.11
N PHE A 237 18.56 -14.60 6.66
CA PHE A 237 17.22 -14.37 7.18
C PHE A 237 16.22 -15.43 6.72
N HIS A 238 16.27 -15.81 5.43
CA HIS A 238 15.62 -17.00 4.91
C HIS A 238 15.96 -18.16 5.85
N ASP A 239 17.25 -18.47 6.00
CA ASP A 239 17.74 -19.56 6.84
C ASP A 239 17.44 -19.35 8.34
N SER A 240 17.41 -18.12 8.85
CA SER A 240 17.02 -17.76 10.22
C SER A 240 15.53 -18.04 10.48
N ILE A 241 14.64 -17.62 9.59
CA ILE A 241 13.22 -17.96 9.64
C ILE A 241 13.04 -19.48 9.58
N PHE A 242 13.80 -20.18 8.73
CA PHE A 242 13.77 -21.64 8.66
C PHE A 242 14.36 -22.34 9.90
N SER A 243 15.36 -21.75 10.56
CA SER A 243 16.00 -22.34 11.76
C SER A 243 15.19 -22.09 13.05
N GLU A 244 14.61 -20.89 13.22
CA GLU A 244 13.72 -20.57 14.35
C GLU A 244 12.36 -21.29 14.26
N SER A 245 11.84 -21.50 13.04
CA SER A 245 10.60 -22.26 12.83
C SER A 245 10.74 -23.76 13.10
N ASN A 246 11.94 -24.33 12.93
CA ASN A 246 12.24 -25.73 13.23
C ASN A 246 12.44 -26.01 14.74
N THR A 247 12.64 -24.98 15.56
CA THR A 247 12.90 -25.13 17.01
C THR A 247 11.68 -24.87 17.90
N ARG A 248 10.62 -24.23 17.39
CA ARG A 248 9.37 -23.98 18.15
C ARG A 248 8.30 -25.05 17.86
N LYS A 249 7.81 -25.70 18.93
CA LYS A 249 6.81 -26.79 18.87
C LYS A 249 5.49 -26.30 18.23
N ALA A 250 4.96 -27.12 17.32
CA ALA A 250 3.74 -26.96 16.54
C ALA A 250 2.45 -26.93 17.39
N GLY A 251 2.29 -25.93 18.26
CA GLY A 251 1.12 -25.76 19.11
C GLY A 251 0.04 -24.87 18.53
N ASP A 252 0.39 -23.92 17.66
CA ASP A 252 -0.54 -22.87 17.23
C ASP A 252 -0.87 -22.99 15.74
N ARG A 253 -2.15 -23.25 15.45
CA ARG A 253 -2.64 -23.56 14.09
C ARG A 253 -2.48 -22.36 13.13
N ASN A 254 -2.56 -21.15 13.67
CA ASN A 254 -2.34 -19.90 12.95
C ASN A 254 -0.88 -19.73 12.52
N GLU A 255 0.07 -20.26 13.32
CA GLU A 255 1.51 -20.22 12.99
C GLU A 255 1.84 -21.17 11.83
N LEU A 256 1.17 -22.32 11.75
CA LEU A 256 1.34 -23.26 10.63
C LEU A 256 0.82 -22.71 9.29
N GLU A 257 -0.32 -22.02 9.30
CA GLU A 257 -0.89 -21.39 8.10
C GLU A 257 -0.04 -20.21 7.61
N LEU A 258 0.52 -19.43 8.54
CA LEU A 258 1.52 -18.41 8.23
C LEU A 258 2.79 -19.03 7.63
N ARG A 259 3.27 -20.15 8.19
CA ARG A 259 4.41 -20.90 7.64
C ARG A 259 4.17 -21.34 6.19
N PHE A 260 3.00 -21.88 5.86
CA PHE A 260 2.67 -22.28 4.49
C PHE A 260 2.51 -21.09 3.52
N ALA A 261 1.93 -19.98 3.96
CA ALA A 261 1.81 -18.77 3.15
C ALA A 261 3.17 -18.11 2.90
N VAL A 262 4.06 -18.09 3.91
CA VAL A 262 5.44 -17.62 3.81
C VAL A 262 6.24 -18.49 2.85
N ASN A 263 6.18 -19.80 3.00
CA ASN A 263 6.84 -20.75 2.09
C ASN A 263 6.33 -20.57 0.65
N GLY A 264 5.02 -20.48 0.44
CA GLY A 264 4.45 -20.29 -0.89
C GLY A 264 4.88 -18.98 -1.55
N VAL A 265 4.89 -17.86 -0.82
CA VAL A 265 5.27 -16.55 -1.39
C VAL A 265 6.79 -16.45 -1.59
N LEU A 266 7.60 -17.00 -0.68
CA LEU A 266 9.05 -17.06 -0.84
C LEU A 266 9.46 -18.01 -1.95
N ASP A 267 8.82 -19.18 -2.10
CA ASP A 267 9.06 -20.10 -3.21
C ASP A 267 8.62 -19.49 -4.54
N LEU A 268 7.47 -18.81 -4.56
CA LEU A 268 7.00 -18.10 -5.74
C LEU A 268 7.94 -16.94 -6.09
N LEU A 269 8.44 -16.19 -5.10
CA LEU A 269 9.50 -15.20 -5.28
C LEU A 269 10.76 -15.88 -5.80
N HIS A 270 11.20 -16.97 -5.20
CA HIS A 270 12.39 -17.71 -5.60
C HIS A 270 12.26 -18.17 -7.05
N ILE A 271 11.12 -18.73 -7.46
CA ILE A 271 10.82 -19.15 -8.82
C ILE A 271 10.73 -17.95 -9.76
N GLY A 272 10.06 -16.87 -9.36
CA GLY A 272 9.91 -15.66 -10.17
C GLY A 272 11.22 -14.91 -10.38
N LEU A 273 12.03 -14.81 -9.32
CA LEU A 273 13.36 -14.22 -9.31
C LEU A 273 14.35 -15.09 -10.07
N LEU A 274 14.33 -16.43 -9.90
CA LEU A 274 15.13 -17.36 -10.70
C LEU A 274 14.72 -17.29 -12.17
N LYS A 275 13.43 -17.25 -12.50
CA LYS A 275 12.96 -17.15 -13.89
C LYS A 275 13.36 -15.82 -14.53
N SER A 276 13.24 -14.70 -13.81
CA SER A 276 13.68 -13.38 -14.28
C SER A 276 15.20 -13.31 -14.40
N TYR A 277 15.94 -13.95 -13.49
CA TYR A 277 17.39 -14.13 -13.56
C TYR A 277 17.80 -14.93 -14.81
N TRP A 278 17.17 -16.08 -15.05
CA TRP A 278 17.43 -16.91 -16.23
C TRP A 278 17.10 -16.18 -17.53
N GLN A 279 15.97 -15.46 -17.60
CA GLN A 279 15.60 -14.66 -18.77
C GLN A 279 16.55 -13.48 -19.01
N ASN A 280 17.07 -12.86 -17.95
CA ASN A 280 18.09 -11.80 -18.07
C ASN A 280 19.46 -12.35 -18.43
N LEU A 281 19.84 -13.54 -17.94
CA LEU A 281 21.05 -14.26 -18.35
C LEU A 281 21.00 -14.60 -19.85
N GLU A 282 19.87 -15.14 -20.33
CA GLU A 282 19.67 -15.45 -21.75
C GLU A 282 19.80 -14.21 -22.64
N LYS A 283 19.24 -13.07 -22.19
CA LYS A 283 19.30 -11.78 -22.91
C LYS A 283 20.68 -11.11 -22.87
N ASN A 284 21.47 -11.35 -21.81
CA ASN A 284 22.78 -10.74 -21.59
C ASN A 284 23.94 -11.72 -21.81
N THR A 285 23.78 -12.70 -22.70
CA THR A 285 24.81 -13.66 -23.10
C THR A 285 25.96 -13.01 -23.90
N HIS A 286 26.73 -12.17 -23.20
CA HIS A 286 28.15 -11.89 -23.46
C HIS A 286 28.97 -11.82 -22.16
N ILE A 287 28.40 -12.20 -21.01
CA ILE A 287 29.15 -12.25 -19.74
C ILE A 287 29.73 -13.66 -19.58
N ASP A 288 31.06 -13.71 -19.67
CA ASP A 288 31.87 -14.92 -19.60
C ASP A 288 31.66 -15.76 -18.32
N ASN A 289 31.82 -17.07 -18.51
CA ASN A 289 31.72 -18.19 -17.57
C ASN A 289 32.56 -18.04 -16.27
N VAL A 290 32.15 -17.22 -15.32
CA VAL A 290 32.88 -17.10 -14.03
C VAL A 290 32.13 -17.65 -12.81
N PHE A 291 30.81 -17.87 -12.86
CA PHE A 291 30.04 -18.17 -11.63
C PHE A 291 29.47 -19.59 -11.47
N ILE A 292 29.77 -20.55 -12.36
CA ILE A 292 29.16 -21.90 -12.27
C ILE A 292 29.90 -22.87 -11.32
N THR A 293 31.04 -22.50 -10.71
CA THR A 293 31.85 -23.50 -9.97
C THR A 293 31.59 -23.61 -8.45
N LYS A 294 30.61 -22.92 -7.86
CA LYS A 294 30.33 -23.05 -6.41
C LYS A 294 28.84 -22.93 -6.03
N LEU A 295 28.02 -23.83 -6.54
CA LEU A 295 26.83 -24.37 -5.87
C LEU A 295 26.94 -25.90 -5.93
#